data_AF-X0YYS4-F1
#
_entry.id   AF-X0YYS4-F1
#
_cell.length_a   1.000
_cell.length_b   1.000
_cell.length_c   1.000
_cell.angle_alpha   90.00
_cell.angle_beta   90.00
_cell.angle_gamma   90.00
#
_symmetry.space_group_name_H-M   'P 1'
#
loop_
_entity.id
_entity.type
_entity.pdbx_description
1 polymer ?
#
loop_
_entity_poly.entity_id
_entity_poly.type
_entity_poly.pdbx_seq_one_letter_code
_entity_poly.pdbx_strand_id
1 'polypeptide(L)'
;PVPIIPKFLDIVVNGIASKNYDIKAFSQDPFSLQQRTSYTTNVLKDMLGQNIIQSAKKAGVNLRQSNLPEDQLPQSKDELELHMQLTYKQSIEIAEEEVIDNVLANNKYDLTKKRIIEDITTIGIGCSKTNFNKANGVIVEYVDPANLIYSYTNDPNFEDVYYVGEIKSMTLAEIKKQWPYLTDEELEKMVKYPGRDGYIANPNYDNDLVQILFFEYKTFIDQVFKIKRTESGLEKTLQKPDTFNPPQSDNF
;
A
#
# COMPACT_ATOMS: atom_id res chain seq x y z
N PRO A 1 -0.31 -19.52 -41.30
CA PRO A 1 -1.27 -19.68 -40.18
C PRO A 1 -1.29 -18.42 -39.32
N VAL A 2 -2.44 -17.73 -39.23
CA VAL A 2 -2.59 -16.62 -38.29
C VAL A 2 -2.63 -17.22 -36.88
N PRO A 3 -1.79 -16.78 -35.94
CA PRO A 3 -1.79 -17.31 -34.58
C PRO A 3 -3.04 -16.83 -33.86
N ILE A 4 -4.06 -17.69 -33.78
CA ILE A 4 -5.38 -17.37 -33.20
C ILE A 4 -5.28 -17.24 -31.68
N ILE A 5 -4.50 -18.10 -31.02
CA ILE A 5 -4.39 -18.18 -29.55
C ILE A 5 -3.75 -16.92 -28.94
N PRO A 6 -2.57 -16.42 -29.40
CA PRO A 6 -1.98 -15.20 -28.87
C PRO A 6 -2.90 -13.99 -28.98
N LYS A 7 -3.66 -13.89 -30.09
CA LYS A 7 -4.62 -12.80 -30.28
C LYS A 7 -5.76 -12.83 -29.24
N PHE A 8 -6.26 -14.02 -28.89
CA PHE A 8 -7.28 -14.13 -27.83
C PHE A 8 -6.71 -13.78 -26.46
N LEU A 9 -5.49 -14.23 -26.16
CA LEU A 9 -4.78 -13.85 -24.94
C LEU A 9 -4.66 -12.33 -24.83
N ASP A 10 -4.19 -11.66 -25.88
CA ASP A 10 -4.06 -10.20 -25.93
C ASP A 10 -5.39 -9.49 -25.66
N ILE A 11 -6.51 -10.00 -26.21
CA ILE A 11 -7.84 -9.42 -26.00
C ILE A 11 -8.24 -9.53 -24.52
N VAL A 12 -8.01 -10.70 -23.90
CA VAL A 12 -8.33 -10.93 -22.48
C VAL A 12 -7.46 -10.04 -21.58
N VAL A 13 -6.14 -10.05 -21.79
CA VAL A 13 -5.19 -9.26 -21.00
C VAL A 13 -5.51 -7.78 -21.10
N ASN A 14 -5.74 -7.25 -22.32
CA ASN A 14 -6.07 -5.85 -22.50
C ASN A 14 -7.44 -5.50 -21.90
N GLY A 15 -8.43 -6.39 -21.97
CA GLY A 15 -9.77 -6.18 -21.39
C GLY A 15 -9.78 -6.15 -19.86
N ILE A 16 -8.88 -6.91 -19.20
CA ILE A 16 -8.70 -6.84 -17.74
C ILE A 16 -7.86 -5.63 -17.37
N ALA A 17 -6.77 -5.37 -18.08
CA ALA A 17 -5.85 -4.26 -17.79
C ALA A 17 -6.53 -2.88 -17.93
N SER A 18 -7.44 -2.72 -18.90
CA SER A 18 -8.19 -1.48 -19.13
C SER A 18 -9.20 -1.13 -18.04
N LYS A 19 -9.45 -2.03 -17.07
CA LYS A 19 -10.29 -1.72 -15.91
C LYS A 19 -9.51 -0.82 -14.97
N ASN A 20 -9.88 0.44 -14.95
CA ASN A 20 -9.38 1.41 -13.98
C ASN A 20 -10.18 1.28 -12.69
N TYR A 21 -9.46 1.27 -11.57
CA TYR A 21 -10.04 1.28 -10.24
C TYR A 21 -9.81 2.66 -9.65
N ASP A 22 -10.82 3.20 -8.98
CA ASP A 22 -10.74 4.47 -8.28
C ASP A 22 -10.48 4.18 -6.79
N ILE A 23 -9.42 4.77 -6.24
CA ILE A 23 -9.01 4.54 -4.86
C ILE A 23 -9.91 5.38 -3.96
N LYS A 24 -10.50 4.73 -2.95
CA LYS A 24 -11.34 5.39 -1.96
C LYS A 24 -10.82 5.09 -0.56
N ALA A 25 -10.30 6.11 0.11
CA ALA A 25 -9.82 6.04 1.48
C ALA A 25 -10.92 6.47 2.45
N PHE A 26 -11.03 5.75 3.58
CA PHE A 26 -11.97 6.05 4.64
C PHE A 26 -11.25 6.09 5.99
N SER A 27 -11.35 7.20 6.69
CA SER A 27 -10.83 7.36 8.05
C SER A 27 -11.70 6.59 9.04
N GLN A 28 -11.09 5.76 9.89
CA GLN A 28 -11.77 4.99 10.95
C GLN A 28 -11.45 5.47 12.36
N ASP A 29 -10.60 6.49 12.51
CA ASP A 29 -10.19 6.98 13.81
C ASP A 29 -11.30 7.80 14.50
N PRO A 30 -11.34 7.80 15.86
CA PRO A 30 -12.40 8.48 16.61
C PRO A 30 -12.51 9.98 16.33
N PHE A 31 -11.38 10.64 16.05
CA PHE A 31 -11.35 12.09 15.81
C PHE A 31 -11.96 12.46 14.45
N SER A 32 -11.62 11.71 13.40
CA SER A 32 -12.22 11.85 12.08
C SER A 32 -13.72 11.50 12.10
N LEU A 33 -14.13 10.48 12.86
CA LEU A 33 -15.55 10.17 13.07
C LEU A 33 -16.29 11.31 13.78
N GLN A 34 -15.67 11.93 14.78
CA GLN A 34 -16.24 13.09 15.46
C GLN A 34 -16.42 14.26 14.49
N GLN A 35 -15.41 14.59 13.69
CA GLN A 35 -15.50 15.66 12.68
C GLN A 35 -16.62 15.40 11.67
N ARG A 36 -16.70 14.17 11.15
CA ARG A 36 -17.78 13.74 10.24
C ARG A 36 -19.15 13.92 10.91
N THR A 37 -19.29 13.49 12.17
CA THR A 37 -20.53 13.63 12.93
C THR A 37 -20.88 15.10 13.19
N SER A 38 -19.90 15.93 13.55
CA SER A 38 -20.08 17.37 13.76
C SER A 38 -20.51 18.08 12.49
N TYR A 39 -19.90 17.75 11.35
CA TYR A 39 -20.30 18.29 10.06
C TYR A 39 -21.74 17.90 9.71
N THR A 40 -22.10 16.61 9.76
CA THR A 40 -23.47 16.14 9.53
C THR A 40 -24.47 16.82 10.45
N THR A 41 -24.11 16.99 11.73
CA THR A 41 -24.96 17.65 12.73
C THR A 41 -25.18 19.12 12.41
N ASN A 42 -24.15 19.84 11.96
CA ASN A 42 -24.27 21.25 11.60
C ASN A 42 -25.13 21.45 10.35
N VAL A 43 -24.97 20.59 9.33
CA VAL A 43 -25.82 20.62 8.13
C VAL A 43 -27.27 20.28 8.50
N LEU A 44 -27.49 19.28 9.36
CA LEU A 44 -28.83 18.91 9.84
C LEU A 44 -29.51 20.06 10.60
N LYS A 45 -28.77 20.76 11.47
CA LYS A 45 -29.28 21.93 12.20
C LYS A 45 -29.65 23.07 11.25
N ASP A 46 -28.83 23.33 10.24
CA ASP A 46 -29.13 24.36 9.24
C ASP A 46 -30.36 23.96 8.39
N MET A 47 -30.53 22.68 8.08
CA MET A 47 -31.69 22.15 7.35
C MET A 47 -33.00 22.31 8.15
N LEU A 48 -32.99 21.93 9.43
CA LEU A 48 -34.16 22.05 10.30
C LEU A 48 -34.44 23.51 10.70
N GLY A 49 -33.39 24.33 10.78
CA GLY A 49 -33.41 25.71 11.25
C GLY A 49 -33.67 26.76 10.18
N GLN A 50 -33.93 26.39 8.92
CA GLN A 50 -34.03 27.32 7.79
C GLN A 50 -34.93 28.55 8.07
N ASN A 51 -36.11 28.35 8.66
CA ASN A 51 -37.06 29.43 8.97
C ASN A 51 -36.49 30.42 10.02
N ILE A 52 -35.77 29.91 11.02
CA ILE A 52 -35.15 30.71 12.08
C ILE A 52 -33.94 31.46 11.52
N ILE A 53 -33.11 30.77 10.73
CA ILE A 53 -31.94 31.35 10.07
C ILE A 53 -32.35 32.48 9.13
N GLN A 54 -33.40 32.30 8.30
CA GLN A 54 -33.89 33.34 7.41
C GLN A 54 -34.45 34.56 8.17
N SER A 55 -35.14 34.32 9.29
CA SER A 55 -35.69 35.40 10.13
C SER A 55 -34.57 36.17 10.84
N ALA A 56 -33.55 35.48 11.35
CA ALA A 56 -32.37 36.09 11.95
C ALA A 56 -31.52 36.87 10.92
N LYS A 57 -31.39 36.35 9.69
CA LYS A 57 -30.70 37.03 8.58
C LYS A 57 -31.38 38.35 8.23
N LYS A 58 -32.72 38.42 8.27
CA LYS A 58 -33.49 39.67 8.13
C LYS A 58 -33.28 40.65 9.29
N ALA A 59 -32.97 40.14 10.48
CA ALA A 59 -32.59 40.94 11.64
C ALA A 59 -31.08 41.30 11.68
N GLY A 60 -30.31 40.95 10.64
CA GLY A 60 -28.88 41.24 10.53
C GLY A 60 -27.95 40.26 11.25
N VAL A 61 -28.45 39.13 11.76
CA VAL A 61 -27.67 38.11 12.48
C VAL A 61 -27.55 36.84 11.64
N ASN A 62 -26.31 36.35 11.44
CA ASN A 62 -26.07 35.07 10.77
C ASN A 62 -25.98 33.93 11.79
N LEU A 63 -26.92 32.98 11.74
CA LEU A 63 -26.99 31.82 12.64
C LEU A 63 -26.54 30.50 11.98
N ARG A 64 -26.03 30.54 10.75
CA ARG A 64 -25.63 29.32 10.03
C ARG A 64 -24.41 28.66 10.68
N GLN A 65 -24.46 27.34 10.81
CA GLN A 65 -23.39 26.53 11.39
C GLN A 65 -22.63 25.70 10.35
N SER A 66 -23.22 25.47 9.17
CA SER A 66 -22.56 24.79 8.06
C SER A 66 -21.90 25.78 7.09
N ASN A 67 -20.80 25.34 6.47
CA ASN A 67 -20.09 26.12 5.44
C ASN A 67 -20.71 25.93 4.03
N LEU A 68 -21.88 25.30 3.93
CA LEU A 68 -22.52 25.01 2.65
C LEU A 68 -23.21 26.24 2.05
N PRO A 69 -23.14 26.46 0.73
CA PRO A 69 -24.00 27.42 0.04
C PRO A 69 -25.49 27.15 0.31
N GLU A 70 -26.32 28.20 0.32
CA GLU A 70 -27.76 28.10 0.65
C GLU A 70 -28.55 27.25 -0.36
N ASP A 71 -28.06 27.22 -1.60
CA ASP A 71 -28.55 26.45 -2.75
C ASP A 71 -28.16 24.97 -2.75
N GLN A 72 -27.16 24.59 -1.93
CA GLN A 72 -26.66 23.21 -1.82
C GLN A 72 -27.07 22.53 -0.51
N LEU A 73 -27.95 23.18 0.26
CA LEU A 73 -28.41 22.63 1.53
C LEU A 73 -29.42 21.50 1.26
N PRO A 74 -29.18 20.27 1.76
CA PRO A 74 -30.13 19.17 1.59
C PRO A 74 -31.50 19.52 2.18
N GLN A 75 -32.57 19.14 1.49
CA GLN A 75 -33.95 19.40 1.93
C GLN A 75 -34.57 18.21 2.68
N SER A 76 -33.97 17.03 2.54
CA SER A 76 -34.42 15.80 3.19
C SER A 76 -33.26 15.03 3.83
N LYS A 77 -33.59 14.08 4.72
CA LYS A 77 -32.59 13.19 5.32
C LYS A 77 -31.88 12.32 4.27
N ASP A 78 -32.63 11.85 3.27
CA ASP A 78 -32.09 11.01 2.19
C ASP A 78 -31.11 11.81 1.32
N GLU A 79 -31.42 13.08 1.06
CA GLU A 79 -30.52 13.98 0.33
C GLU A 79 -29.28 14.35 1.15
N LEU A 80 -29.42 14.48 2.48
CA LEU A 80 -28.28 14.69 3.37
C LEU A 80 -27.35 13.48 3.37
N GLU A 81 -27.89 12.26 3.44
CA GLU A 81 -27.11 11.03 3.36
C GLU A 81 -26.39 10.92 2.02
N LEU A 82 -27.08 11.19 0.91
CA LEU A 82 -26.48 11.21 -0.42
C LEU A 82 -25.37 12.26 -0.54
N HIS A 83 -25.59 13.47 0.01
CA HIS A 83 -24.58 14.51 0.04
C HIS A 83 -23.33 14.08 0.81
N MET A 84 -23.52 13.44 1.98
CA MET A 84 -22.42 12.94 2.79
C MET A 84 -21.61 11.84 2.07
N GLN A 85 -22.27 10.98 1.29
CA GLN A 85 -21.60 9.94 0.52
C GLN A 85 -20.82 10.49 -0.68
N LEU A 86 -21.37 11.50 -1.37
CA LEU A 86 -20.79 12.01 -2.61
C LEU A 86 -19.77 13.14 -2.40
N THR A 87 -20.00 14.00 -1.42
CA THR A 87 -19.32 15.31 -1.32
C THR A 87 -18.42 15.41 -0.10
N TYR A 88 -18.83 14.81 1.02
CA TYR A 88 -18.03 14.91 2.24
C TYR A 88 -16.90 13.88 2.24
N LYS A 89 -15.71 14.33 1.84
CA LYS A 89 -14.45 13.62 2.03
C LYS A 89 -13.51 14.47 2.85
N GLN A 90 -12.85 13.87 3.83
CA GLN A 90 -11.93 14.60 4.70
C GLN A 90 -10.63 14.90 3.97
N SER A 91 -9.98 16.02 4.28
CA SER A 91 -8.71 16.39 3.64
C SER A 91 -7.63 15.31 3.81
N ILE A 92 -7.65 14.58 4.93
CA ILE A 92 -6.74 13.46 5.16
C ILE A 92 -7.03 12.27 4.24
N GLU A 93 -8.31 11.95 4.00
CA GLU A 93 -8.71 10.88 3.07
C GLU A 93 -8.30 11.22 1.62
N ILE A 94 -8.50 12.48 1.22
CA ILE A 94 -8.05 12.98 -0.10
C ILE A 94 -6.53 12.89 -0.21
N ALA A 95 -5.81 13.32 0.83
CA ALA A 95 -4.34 13.29 0.82
C ALA A 95 -3.81 11.85 0.70
N GLU A 96 -4.40 10.89 1.40
CA GLU A 96 -4.02 9.47 1.30
C GLU A 96 -4.30 8.90 -0.09
N GLU A 97 -5.45 9.20 -0.70
CA GLU A 97 -5.76 8.80 -2.09
C GLU A 97 -4.72 9.36 -3.07
N GLU A 98 -4.44 10.66 -2.99
CA GLU A 98 -3.44 11.33 -3.83
C GLU A 98 -2.02 10.75 -3.63
N VAL A 99 -1.66 10.41 -2.38
CA VAL A 99 -0.36 9.78 -2.08
C VAL A 99 -0.28 8.40 -2.74
N ILE A 100 -1.33 7.58 -2.64
CA ILE A 100 -1.33 6.25 -3.24
C ILE A 100 -1.28 6.36 -4.76
N ASP A 101 -2.10 7.22 -5.37
CA ASP A 101 -2.09 7.44 -6.81
C ASP A 101 -0.73 7.94 -7.31
N ASN A 102 -0.09 8.86 -6.56
CA ASN A 102 1.24 9.34 -6.88
C ASN A 102 2.29 8.22 -6.80
N VAL A 103 2.23 7.38 -5.77
CA VAL A 103 3.14 6.24 -5.59
C VAL A 103 2.97 5.22 -6.72
N LEU A 104 1.73 4.88 -7.09
CA LEU A 104 1.45 3.96 -8.18
C LEU A 104 1.90 4.51 -9.54
N ALA A 105 1.69 5.81 -9.77
CA ALA A 105 2.15 6.51 -10.98
C ALA A 105 3.68 6.54 -11.07
N ASN A 106 4.38 6.86 -9.97
CA ASN A 106 5.84 6.87 -9.91
C ASN A 106 6.44 5.49 -10.21
N ASN A 107 5.77 4.43 -9.77
CA ASN A 107 6.15 3.03 -10.03
C ASN A 107 5.74 2.52 -11.41
N LYS A 108 5.05 3.34 -12.23
CA LYS A 108 4.48 2.92 -13.52
C LYS A 108 3.64 1.65 -13.36
N TYR A 109 2.84 1.61 -12.30
CA TYR A 109 2.14 0.40 -11.87
C TYR A 109 1.28 -0.23 -12.97
N ASP A 110 0.71 0.56 -13.90
CA ASP A 110 -0.06 0.03 -15.03
C ASP A 110 0.74 -0.98 -15.88
N LEU A 111 2.05 -0.78 -16.04
CA LEU A 111 2.92 -1.71 -16.76
C LEU A 111 3.13 -2.99 -15.96
N THR A 112 3.41 -2.86 -14.66
CA THR A 112 3.58 -3.98 -13.73
C THR A 112 2.29 -4.81 -13.64
N LYS A 113 1.14 -4.15 -13.48
CA LYS A 113 -0.21 -4.73 -13.48
C LYS A 113 -0.47 -5.50 -14.77
N LYS A 114 -0.14 -4.94 -15.93
CA LYS A 114 -0.33 -5.63 -17.22
C LYS A 114 0.46 -6.94 -17.30
N ARG A 115 1.72 -6.95 -16.85
CA ARG A 115 2.55 -8.16 -16.81
C ARG A 115 1.98 -9.20 -15.85
N ILE A 116 1.52 -8.78 -14.68
CA ILE A 116 0.89 -9.69 -13.70
C ILE A 116 -0.38 -10.31 -14.27
N ILE A 117 -1.22 -9.52 -14.95
CA ILE A 117 -2.44 -10.03 -15.61
C ILE A 117 -2.09 -11.05 -16.69
N GLU A 118 -1.03 -10.81 -17.47
CA GLU A 118 -0.55 -11.74 -18.48
C GLU A 118 -0.12 -13.08 -17.86
N ASP A 119 0.65 -13.06 -16.77
CA ASP A 119 1.07 -14.27 -16.07
C ASP A 119 -0.09 -15.03 -15.43
N ILE A 120 -1.04 -14.31 -14.82
CA ILE A 120 -2.26 -14.92 -14.29
C ILE A 120 -3.07 -15.60 -15.42
N THR A 121 -3.09 -15.01 -16.61
CA THR A 121 -3.86 -15.58 -17.74
C THR A 121 -3.14 -16.76 -18.40
N THR A 122 -1.80 -16.78 -18.39
CA THR A 122 -1.00 -17.81 -19.06
C THR A 122 -0.59 -18.97 -18.15
N ILE A 123 -0.10 -18.65 -16.95
CA ILE A 123 0.49 -19.60 -15.99
C ILE A 123 -0.46 -19.82 -14.79
N GLY A 124 -1.37 -18.88 -14.52
CA GLY A 124 -2.31 -18.95 -13.41
C GLY A 124 -1.80 -18.37 -12.09
N ILE A 125 -0.58 -17.83 -12.08
CA ILE A 125 0.07 -17.22 -10.91
C ILE A 125 0.69 -15.90 -11.36
N GLY A 126 0.54 -14.85 -10.56
CA GLY A 126 1.22 -13.57 -10.76
C GLY A 126 1.73 -13.03 -9.44
N CYS A 127 2.86 -12.34 -9.45
CA CYS A 127 3.48 -11.82 -8.23
C CYS A 127 3.93 -10.36 -8.41
N SER A 128 3.64 -9.54 -7.41
CA SER A 128 4.22 -8.21 -7.22
C SER A 128 4.93 -8.13 -5.89
N LYS A 129 6.07 -7.45 -5.85
CA LYS A 129 6.81 -7.18 -4.62
C LYS A 129 6.82 -5.70 -4.33
N THR A 130 6.44 -5.34 -3.11
CA THR A 130 6.56 -3.98 -2.61
C THR A 130 7.80 -3.88 -1.73
N ASN A 131 8.65 -2.91 -2.00
CA ASN A 131 9.87 -2.65 -1.23
C ASN A 131 9.91 -1.18 -0.81
N PHE A 132 10.70 -0.86 0.22
CA PHE A 132 10.91 0.50 0.68
C PHE A 132 12.40 0.80 0.81
N ASN A 133 12.84 1.93 0.26
CA ASN A 133 14.15 2.48 0.57
C ASN A 133 14.09 4.00 0.71
N LYS A 134 15.04 4.57 1.47
CA LYS A 134 15.05 6.01 1.77
C LYS A 134 15.24 6.90 0.54
N ALA A 135 15.82 6.37 -0.54
CA ALA A 135 16.14 7.15 -1.73
C ALA A 135 14.96 7.25 -2.72
N ASN A 136 14.20 6.18 -2.87
CA ASN A 136 13.16 6.01 -3.89
C ASN A 136 11.75 5.88 -3.28
N GLY A 137 11.64 5.77 -1.96
CA GLY A 137 10.37 5.56 -1.26
C GLY A 137 9.84 4.14 -1.44
N VAL A 138 8.52 4.02 -1.62
CA VAL A 138 7.83 2.76 -1.89
C VAL A 138 7.99 2.39 -3.36
N ILE A 139 8.56 1.22 -3.61
CA ILE A 139 8.75 0.66 -4.95
C ILE A 139 7.82 -0.55 -5.12
N VAL A 140 7.11 -0.64 -6.24
CA VAL A 140 6.30 -1.79 -6.62
C VAL A 140 6.91 -2.44 -7.86
N GLU A 141 7.47 -3.63 -7.69
CA GLU A 141 8.18 -4.36 -8.73
C GLU A 141 7.38 -5.60 -9.17
N TYR A 142 7.52 -5.93 -10.45
CA TYR A 142 7.09 -7.21 -11.00
C TYR A 142 8.06 -8.32 -10.57
N VAL A 143 7.53 -9.47 -10.17
CA VAL A 143 8.31 -10.68 -9.90
C VAL A 143 7.86 -11.78 -10.85
N ASP A 144 8.80 -12.35 -11.61
CA ASP A 144 8.54 -13.49 -12.48
C ASP A 144 8.20 -14.72 -11.62
N PRO A 145 7.02 -15.35 -11.79
CA PRO A 145 6.66 -16.56 -11.05
C PRO A 145 7.69 -17.70 -11.16
N ALA A 146 8.49 -17.75 -12.22
CA ALA A 146 9.55 -18.75 -12.38
C ALA A 146 10.70 -18.58 -11.36
N ASN A 147 10.87 -17.38 -10.81
CA ASN A 147 11.89 -17.05 -9.81
C ASN A 147 11.33 -17.06 -8.37
N LEU A 148 10.04 -17.33 -8.21
CA LEU A 148 9.36 -17.30 -6.92
C LEU A 148 9.65 -18.59 -6.13
N ILE A 149 9.97 -18.43 -4.86
CA ILE A 149 10.08 -19.52 -3.90
C ILE A 149 9.02 -19.31 -2.83
N TYR A 150 8.17 -20.29 -2.58
CA TYR A 150 7.15 -20.19 -1.55
C TYR A 150 6.91 -21.54 -0.91
N SER A 151 6.46 -21.54 0.34
CA SER A 151 6.04 -22.76 1.02
C SER A 151 4.78 -23.34 0.37
N TYR A 152 4.63 -24.65 0.39
CA TYR A 152 3.41 -25.31 -0.08
C TYR A 152 2.13 -24.65 0.48
N THR A 153 1.17 -24.40 -0.40
CA THR A 153 -0.14 -23.81 -0.08
C THR A 153 -1.22 -24.47 -0.94
N ASN A 154 -2.43 -24.58 -0.39
CA ASN A 154 -3.64 -24.92 -1.15
C ASN A 154 -4.53 -23.69 -1.38
N ASP A 155 -4.18 -22.55 -0.79
CA ASP A 155 -4.91 -21.30 -0.93
C ASP A 155 -4.49 -20.61 -2.24
N PRO A 156 -5.42 -20.34 -3.17
CA PRO A 156 -5.11 -19.63 -4.40
C PRO A 156 -4.58 -18.21 -4.18
N ASN A 157 -4.81 -17.62 -2.99
CA ASN A 157 -4.33 -16.28 -2.63
C ASN A 157 -3.02 -16.29 -1.85
N PHE A 158 -2.46 -17.47 -1.54
CA PHE A 158 -1.18 -17.62 -0.85
C PHE A 158 -1.16 -16.96 0.56
N GLU A 159 -2.30 -16.85 1.25
CA GLU A 159 -2.36 -16.18 2.56
C GLU A 159 -1.68 -17.00 3.67
N ASP A 160 -1.72 -18.34 3.53
CA ASP A 160 -1.19 -19.32 4.48
C ASP A 160 0.31 -19.63 4.31
N VAL A 161 1.01 -19.00 3.36
CA VAL A 161 2.44 -19.28 3.15
C VAL A 161 3.28 -18.91 4.38
N TYR A 162 4.17 -19.81 4.77
CA TYR A 162 5.09 -19.64 5.90
C TYR A 162 6.34 -18.87 5.51
N TYR A 163 6.82 -19.06 4.29
CA TYR A 163 7.91 -18.29 3.70
C TYR A 163 7.62 -17.95 2.24
N VAL A 164 8.20 -16.84 1.81
CA VAL A 164 8.21 -16.39 0.42
C VAL A 164 9.56 -15.80 0.09
N GLY A 165 10.03 -16.00 -1.12
CA GLY A 165 11.30 -15.52 -1.58
C GLY A 165 11.35 -15.41 -3.09
N GLU A 166 12.43 -14.81 -3.57
CA GLU A 166 12.65 -14.49 -4.97
C GLU A 166 14.14 -14.65 -5.28
N ILE A 167 14.46 -15.37 -6.34
CA ILE A 167 15.82 -15.44 -6.87
C ILE A 167 16.00 -14.28 -7.86
N LYS A 168 16.98 -13.41 -7.61
CA LYS A 168 17.40 -12.37 -8.58
C LYS A 168 18.85 -12.60 -9.00
N SER A 169 19.11 -12.47 -10.29
CA SER A 169 20.49 -12.38 -10.80
C SER A 169 20.96 -10.94 -10.72
N MET A 170 22.07 -10.70 -10.01
CA MET A 170 22.63 -9.36 -9.77
C MET A 170 24.11 -9.33 -10.08
N THR A 171 24.61 -8.19 -10.53
CA THR A 171 26.04 -7.95 -10.70
C THR A 171 26.71 -7.69 -9.35
N LEU A 172 28.02 -7.92 -9.27
CA LEU A 172 28.81 -7.60 -8.05
C LEU A 172 28.71 -6.11 -7.67
N ALA A 173 28.60 -5.22 -8.67
CA ALA A 173 28.45 -3.79 -8.43
C ALA A 173 27.12 -3.46 -7.73
N GLU A 174 26.02 -4.09 -8.16
CA GLU A 174 24.70 -3.93 -7.52
C GLU A 174 24.68 -4.49 -6.11
N ILE A 175 25.29 -5.67 -5.91
CA ILE A 175 25.44 -6.30 -4.60
C ILE A 175 26.24 -5.38 -3.66
N LYS A 176 27.38 -4.85 -4.09
CA LYS A 176 28.21 -3.94 -3.28
C LYS A 176 27.50 -2.61 -3.01
N LYS A 177 26.67 -2.11 -3.94
CA LYS A 177 25.84 -0.92 -3.73
C LYS A 177 24.76 -1.17 -2.66
N GLN A 178 24.13 -2.34 -2.68
CA GLN A 178 23.05 -2.69 -1.76
C GLN A 178 23.57 -3.10 -0.38
N TRP A 179 24.73 -3.75 -0.32
CA TRP A 179 25.40 -4.16 0.91
C TRP A 179 26.86 -3.66 0.92
N PRO A 180 27.08 -2.36 1.22
CA PRO A 180 28.40 -1.73 1.16
C PRO A 180 29.43 -2.31 2.14
N TYR A 181 28.97 -3.01 3.17
CA TYR A 181 29.80 -3.61 4.20
C TYR A 181 30.47 -4.93 3.76
N LEU A 182 30.03 -5.53 2.64
CA LEU A 182 30.66 -6.74 2.11
C LEU A 182 32.09 -6.44 1.67
N THR A 183 33.04 -7.28 2.06
CA THR A 183 34.45 -7.19 1.67
C THR A 183 34.68 -7.74 0.27
N ASP A 184 35.79 -7.35 -0.37
CA ASP A 184 36.09 -7.83 -1.72
C ASP A 184 36.38 -9.34 -1.74
N GLU A 185 36.94 -9.89 -0.66
CA GLU A 185 37.10 -11.34 -0.48
C GLU A 185 35.75 -12.08 -0.39
N GLU A 186 34.75 -11.50 0.27
CA GLU A 186 33.40 -12.07 0.34
C GLU A 186 32.72 -12.03 -1.04
N LEU A 187 32.88 -10.95 -1.79
CA LEU A 187 32.38 -10.85 -3.16
C LEU A 187 33.06 -11.88 -4.07
N GLU A 188 34.38 -12.06 -3.97
CA GLU A 188 35.09 -13.11 -4.73
C GLU A 188 34.61 -14.51 -4.37
N LYS A 189 34.31 -14.78 -3.09
CA LYS A 189 33.76 -16.07 -2.65
C LYS A 189 32.39 -16.33 -3.27
N MET A 190 31.54 -15.30 -3.41
CA MET A 190 30.24 -15.43 -4.08
C MET A 190 30.38 -15.84 -5.55
N VAL A 191 31.35 -15.27 -6.28
CA VAL A 191 31.65 -15.61 -7.68
C VAL A 191 32.15 -17.04 -7.83
N LYS A 192 33.00 -17.48 -6.89
CA LYS A 192 33.66 -18.79 -6.89
C LYS A 192 32.79 -19.92 -6.32
N TYR A 193 31.56 -19.63 -5.88
CA TYR A 193 30.71 -20.61 -5.22
C TYR A 193 30.29 -21.72 -6.18
N PRO A 194 30.61 -23.01 -5.90
CA PRO A 194 30.21 -24.14 -6.74
C PRO A 194 28.70 -24.36 -6.61
N GLY A 195 27.98 -24.32 -7.74
CA GLY A 195 26.50 -24.24 -7.78
C GLY A 195 25.98 -23.00 -8.52
N ARG A 196 26.88 -22.19 -9.07
CA ARG A 196 26.61 -21.01 -9.89
C ARG A 196 25.77 -21.29 -11.16
N ASP A 197 25.85 -22.50 -11.68
CA ASP A 197 24.98 -23.00 -12.75
C ASP A 197 23.60 -23.32 -12.18
N GLY A 198 22.85 -22.27 -11.82
CA GLY A 198 21.49 -22.41 -11.33
C GLY A 198 20.57 -23.03 -12.38
N TYR A 199 19.69 -23.94 -11.93
CA TYR A 199 18.71 -24.70 -12.72
C TYR A 199 17.76 -23.88 -13.61
N ILE A 200 17.73 -22.54 -13.48
CA ILE A 200 16.66 -21.68 -14.00
C ILE A 200 17.14 -20.71 -15.11
N ALA A 201 18.43 -20.59 -15.39
CA ALA A 201 18.92 -19.65 -16.40
C ALA A 201 20.02 -20.25 -17.28
N ASN A 202 19.97 -19.94 -18.57
CA ASN A 202 21.02 -20.23 -19.56
C ASN A 202 22.44 -20.05 -18.96
N PRO A 203 23.40 -20.92 -19.29
CA PRO A 203 24.75 -20.84 -18.75
C PRO A 203 25.30 -19.42 -18.92
N ASN A 204 25.71 -18.85 -17.79
CA ASN A 204 26.27 -17.51 -17.70
C ASN A 204 27.66 -17.54 -18.30
N TYR A 205 27.79 -17.18 -19.57
CA TYR A 205 29.10 -17.14 -20.24
C TYR A 205 29.99 -16.00 -19.70
N ASP A 206 29.38 -14.94 -19.18
CA ASP A 206 30.06 -13.83 -18.53
C ASP A 206 30.01 -14.00 -17.01
N ASN A 207 31.18 -14.20 -16.39
CA ASN A 207 31.40 -14.49 -14.98
C ASN A 207 30.95 -13.39 -13.99
N ASP A 208 30.06 -12.48 -14.38
CA ASP A 208 29.75 -11.24 -13.64
C ASP A 208 28.42 -11.24 -12.88
N LEU A 209 27.52 -12.18 -13.20
CA LEU A 209 26.20 -12.29 -12.56
C LEU A 209 26.19 -13.38 -11.47
N VAL A 210 25.69 -13.01 -10.30
CA VAL A 210 25.50 -13.86 -9.12
C VAL A 210 24.01 -13.97 -8.82
N GLN A 211 23.52 -15.19 -8.60
CA GLN A 211 22.13 -15.43 -8.16
C GLN A 211 22.02 -15.24 -6.65
N ILE A 212 21.12 -14.34 -6.24
CA ILE A 212 20.85 -14.00 -4.85
C ILE A 212 19.41 -14.38 -4.52
N LEU A 213 19.23 -15.14 -3.45
CA LEU A 213 17.92 -15.44 -2.90
C LEU A 213 17.54 -14.37 -1.87
N PHE A 214 16.47 -13.62 -2.18
CA PHE A 214 15.75 -12.82 -1.20
C PHE A 214 14.73 -13.70 -0.51
N PHE A 215 14.79 -13.85 0.81
CA PHE A 215 13.93 -14.78 1.54
C PHE A 215 13.33 -14.12 2.77
N GLU A 216 12.02 -14.25 2.91
CA GLU A 216 11.23 -13.75 4.03
C GLU A 216 10.42 -14.90 4.63
N TYR A 217 10.36 -14.97 5.95
CA TYR A 217 9.58 -15.99 6.66
C TYR A 217 8.84 -15.38 7.84
N LYS A 218 7.64 -15.91 8.11
CA LYS A 218 6.80 -15.46 9.22
C LYS A 218 7.36 -16.00 10.54
N THR A 219 7.43 -15.14 11.55
CA THR A 219 7.81 -15.50 12.93
C THR A 219 6.83 -14.89 13.92
N PHE A 220 6.64 -15.53 15.07
CA PHE A 220 5.69 -15.11 16.11
C PHE A 220 6.28 -14.13 17.14
N ILE A 221 7.34 -13.39 16.78
CA ILE A 221 8.05 -12.52 17.73
C ILE A 221 7.41 -11.14 17.73
N ASP A 222 6.77 -10.77 18.84
CA ASP A 222 6.28 -9.43 19.07
C ASP A 222 7.44 -8.47 19.40
N GLN A 223 7.57 -7.39 18.63
CA GLN A 223 8.53 -6.33 18.95
C GLN A 223 7.89 -5.33 19.90
N VAL A 224 8.19 -5.45 21.19
CA VAL A 224 7.63 -4.56 22.20
C VAL A 224 8.55 -3.34 22.39
N PHE A 225 8.00 -2.14 22.27
CA PHE A 225 8.71 -0.89 22.53
C PHE A 225 8.12 -0.16 23.74
N LYS A 226 8.98 0.31 24.64
CA LYS A 226 8.61 1.20 25.75
C LYS A 226 9.02 2.63 25.42
N ILE A 227 8.05 3.52 25.25
CA ILE A 227 8.30 4.97 25.11
C ILE A 227 8.46 5.55 26.52
N LYS A 228 9.62 6.13 26.82
CA LYS A 228 9.88 6.87 28.06
C LYS A 228 10.01 8.36 27.74
N ARG A 229 9.16 9.19 28.35
CA ARG A 229 9.34 10.64 28.36
C ARG A 229 10.42 11.01 29.39
N THR A 230 11.44 11.73 28.97
CA THR A 230 12.44 12.31 29.88
C THR A 230 11.85 13.54 30.56
N GLU A 231 12.47 13.98 31.66
CA GLU A 231 12.05 15.17 32.42
C GLU A 231 12.08 16.45 31.56
N SER A 232 12.83 16.44 30.45
CA SER A 232 12.92 17.52 29.46
C SER A 232 11.82 17.48 28.38
N GLY A 233 10.90 16.50 28.43
CA GLY A 233 9.85 16.32 27.43
C GLY A 233 10.27 15.56 26.16
N LEU A 234 11.50 15.02 26.09
CA LEU A 234 11.95 14.21 24.96
C LEU A 234 11.46 12.77 25.10
N GLU A 235 10.98 12.19 24.00
CA GLU A 235 10.58 10.79 23.95
C GLU A 235 11.78 9.90 23.59
N LYS A 236 12.03 8.88 24.41
CA LYS A 236 13.05 7.86 24.17
C LYS A 236 12.39 6.50 24.02
N THR A 237 12.53 5.91 22.84
CA THR A 237 12.04 4.56 22.53
C THR A 237 13.06 3.52 23.01
N LEU A 238 12.61 2.58 23.84
CA LEU A 238 13.43 1.48 24.36
C LEU A 238 12.83 0.16 23.88
N GLN A 239 13.59 -0.60 23.08
CA GLN A 239 13.21 -1.95 22.68
C GLN A 239 13.19 -2.89 23.89
N LYS A 240 12.17 -3.73 23.98
CA LYS A 240 11.96 -4.74 25.01
C LYS A 240 11.83 -6.13 24.39
N PRO A 241 12.17 -7.20 25.13
CA PRO A 241 11.87 -8.55 24.69
C PRO A 241 10.36 -8.76 24.57
N ASP A 242 9.97 -9.70 23.72
CA ASP A 242 8.58 -10.15 23.48
C ASP A 242 7.83 -10.56 24.75
N THR A 243 8.54 -11.06 25.77
CA THR A 243 8.01 -11.39 27.10
C THR A 243 7.61 -10.17 27.96
N PHE A 244 7.89 -8.95 27.51
CA PHE A 244 7.57 -7.75 28.27
C PHE A 244 6.07 -7.44 28.21
N ASN A 245 5.36 -7.68 29.31
CA ASN A 245 3.96 -7.32 29.47
C ASN A 245 3.84 -5.91 30.09
N PRO A 246 3.52 -4.85 29.30
CA PRO A 246 3.30 -3.53 29.87
C PRO A 246 2.08 -3.53 30.81
N PRO A 247 2.08 -2.72 31.88
CA PRO A 247 0.88 -2.55 32.70
C PRO A 247 -0.28 -2.06 31.82
N GLN A 248 -1.51 -2.52 32.09
CA GLN A 248 -2.68 -2.03 31.38
C GLN A 248 -2.75 -0.50 31.49
N SER A 249 -2.80 0.16 30.34
CA SER A 249 -2.89 1.61 30.24
C SER A 249 -4.31 1.96 29.80
N ASP A 250 -5.02 2.75 30.60
CA ASP A 250 -6.38 3.26 30.33
C ASP A 250 -6.46 4.29 29.17
N ASN A 251 -5.42 4.36 28.33
CA ASN A 251 -5.36 5.28 27.20
C ASN A 251 -5.56 4.49 25.89
N PHE A 252 -6.80 4.12 25.64
CA PHE A 252 -7.36 3.86 24.32
C PHE A 252 -8.66 4.64 24.19
#